data_AF-A0A1F5I0E9-F1
#
_entry.id   AF-A0A1F5I0E9-F1
#
_cell.length_a   1.000
_cell.length_b   1.000
_cell.length_c   1.000
_cell.angle_alpha   90.00
_cell.angle_beta   90.00
_cell.angle_gamma   90.00
#
_symmetry.space_group_name_H-M   'P 1'
#
loop_
_entity.id
_entity.type
_entity.pdbx_description
1 polymer ?
#
loop_
_entity_poly.entity_id
_entity_poly.type
_entity_poly.pdbx_seq_one_letter_code
_entity_poly.pdbx_strand_id
1 'polypeptide(L)'
;MRSRAGVIQVLLLLLALSVIAASSVSIMAQQKRVERQLSTIGASPNLRPSAAILPSPARGPCYPVGDVNNDGVIKPDDVQIILNYVAGIKPAVFTPGRADVNKDGKITSVDAQLIKQFLEDKIKTFKACGS
;
A
#
# COMPACT_ATOMS: atom_id res chain seq x y z
N MET A 1 44.60 -13.09 -40.93
CA MET A 1 43.27 -12.49 -41.14
C MET A 1 42.41 -12.76 -39.91
N ARG A 2 42.38 -11.83 -38.94
CA ARG A 2 41.63 -12.00 -37.68
C ARG A 2 40.17 -11.65 -37.94
N SER A 3 39.29 -12.63 -37.75
CA SER A 3 37.89 -12.63 -38.15
C SER A 3 37.16 -11.37 -37.68
N ARG A 4 36.81 -10.50 -38.65
CA ARG A 4 35.91 -9.34 -38.45
C ARG A 4 34.57 -9.76 -37.81
N ALA A 5 34.15 -11.01 -38.02
CA ALA A 5 32.98 -11.61 -37.38
C ALA A 5 33.09 -11.71 -35.85
N GLY A 6 34.28 -11.99 -35.30
CA GLY A 6 34.46 -12.12 -33.84
C GLY A 6 34.37 -10.78 -33.12
N VAL A 7 34.90 -9.71 -33.72
CA VAL A 7 34.84 -8.35 -33.14
C VAL A 7 33.41 -7.81 -33.13
N ILE A 8 32.64 -8.08 -34.20
CA ILE A 8 31.23 -7.67 -34.30
C ILE A 8 30.36 -8.44 -33.30
N GLN A 9 30.60 -9.75 -33.13
CA GLN A 9 29.87 -10.57 -32.15
C GLN A 9 30.14 -10.10 -30.70
N VAL A 10 31.40 -9.77 -30.38
CA VAL A 10 31.78 -9.24 -29.06
C VAL A 10 31.18 -7.85 -28.82
N LEU A 11 31.15 -6.98 -29.84
CA LEU A 11 30.53 -5.65 -29.74
C LEU A 11 29.00 -5.73 -29.59
N LEU A 12 28.34 -6.66 -30.28
CA LEU A 12 26.90 -6.93 -30.13
C LEU A 12 26.56 -7.50 -28.73
N LEU A 13 27.40 -8.40 -28.20
CA LEU A 13 27.27 -8.91 -26.83
C LEU A 13 27.44 -7.80 -25.79
N LEU A 14 28.43 -6.90 -25.95
CA LEU A 14 28.65 -5.77 -25.05
C LEU A 14 27.51 -4.74 -25.11
N LEU A 15 26.92 -4.50 -26.29
CA LEU A 15 25.72 -3.65 -26.41
C LEU A 15 24.51 -4.29 -25.71
N ALA A 16 24.31 -5.60 -25.82
CA ALA A 16 23.21 -6.31 -25.16
C ALA A 16 23.30 -6.28 -23.62
N LEU A 17 24.51 -6.29 -23.04
CA LEU A 17 24.69 -6.17 -21.58
C LEU A 17 24.41 -4.76 -21.03
N SER A 18 24.56 -3.71 -21.85
CA SER A 18 24.31 -2.33 -21.40
C SER A 18 22.83 -2.01 -21.11
N VAL A 19 21.90 -2.77 -21.70
CA VAL A 19 20.44 -2.51 -21.57
C VAL A 19 19.88 -3.02 -20.24
N ILE A 20 20.62 -3.82 -19.47
CA ILE A 20 20.15 -4.42 -18.20
C ILE A 20 20.51 -3.56 -16.97
N ALA A 21 21.34 -2.52 -17.12
CA ALA A 21 21.79 -1.69 -15.99
C ALA A 21 20.97 -0.41 -15.75
N ALA A 22 19.94 -0.12 -16.56
CA ALA A 22 19.19 1.15 -16.46
C ALA A 22 17.84 1.04 -15.71
N SER A 23 17.43 -0.14 -15.24
CA SER A 23 16.11 -0.32 -14.61
C SER A 23 16.11 -0.11 -13.09
N SER A 24 17.27 0.03 -12.47
CA SER A 24 17.39 0.21 -11.02
C SER A 24 18.03 1.56 -10.74
N VAL A 25 17.22 2.61 -10.57
CA VAL A 25 17.42 3.75 -9.66
C VAL A 25 16.37 4.84 -9.95
N SER A 26 15.72 5.29 -8.87
CA SER A 26 14.88 6.50 -8.74
C SER A 26 13.38 6.42 -9.09
N ILE A 27 12.60 5.78 -8.22
CA ILE A 27 11.27 6.32 -7.85
C ILE A 27 11.29 6.63 -6.35
N MET A 28 11.95 7.73 -5.98
CA MET A 28 11.86 8.33 -4.65
C MET A 28 11.90 9.86 -4.77
N ALA A 29 10.82 10.50 -5.24
CA ALA A 29 10.68 11.96 -5.17
C ALA A 29 9.25 12.51 -5.38
N GLN A 30 8.18 11.71 -5.32
CA GLN A 30 6.83 12.25 -5.40
C GLN A 30 6.16 12.13 -4.03
N GLN A 31 6.23 13.21 -3.25
CA GLN A 31 5.18 13.67 -2.31
C GLN A 31 5.76 14.68 -1.32
N LYS A 32 6.03 15.91 -1.78
CA LYS A 32 6.05 17.06 -0.88
C LYS A 32 5.67 18.32 -1.64
N ARG A 33 4.68 19.04 -1.10
CA ARG A 33 4.07 20.31 -1.52
C ARG A 33 2.81 20.19 -2.37
N VAL A 34 1.70 19.94 -1.69
CA VAL A 34 0.45 20.66 -1.98
C VAL A 34 0.02 21.31 -0.67
N GLU A 35 0.54 22.52 -0.41
CA GLU A 35 -0.01 23.39 0.63
C GLU A 35 -0.56 24.66 -0.01
N ARG A 36 -1.83 24.93 0.35
CA ARG A 36 -2.51 26.22 0.41
C ARG A 36 -2.86 26.91 -0.91
N GLN A 37 -4.08 26.66 -1.38
CA GLN A 37 -4.90 27.73 -1.94
C GLN A 37 -5.98 28.10 -0.93
N LEU A 38 -5.72 29.20 -0.23
CA LEU A 38 -6.65 29.92 0.63
C LEU A 38 -7.61 30.68 -0.29
N SER A 39 -8.81 30.13 -0.52
CA SER A 39 -9.89 30.85 -1.20
C SER A 39 -10.90 31.30 -0.17
N THR A 40 -10.90 32.62 0.04
CA THR A 40 -11.86 33.41 0.80
C THR A 40 -13.30 33.10 0.38
N ILE A 41 -14.14 32.63 1.31
CA ILE A 41 -15.59 32.59 1.11
C ILE A 41 -16.22 33.45 2.20
N GLY A 42 -16.66 34.65 1.81
CA GLY A 42 -17.68 35.39 2.53
C GLY A 42 -19.04 35.11 1.88
N ALA A 43 -19.98 34.52 2.64
CA ALA A 43 -21.44 34.65 2.47
C ALA A 43 -22.19 33.87 3.56
N SER A 44 -22.78 34.62 4.50
CA SER A 44 -23.99 34.43 5.34
C SER A 44 -24.45 33.07 5.92
N PRO A 45 -25.14 33.09 7.10
CA PRO A 45 -25.15 32.00 8.06
C PRO A 45 -26.43 31.16 8.00
N ASN A 46 -26.31 29.87 7.65
CA ASN A 46 -27.04 28.77 8.27
C ASN A 46 -26.67 27.43 7.61
N LEU A 47 -25.50 26.93 7.94
CA LEU A 47 -25.18 25.53 7.79
C LEU A 47 -24.65 25.07 9.13
N ARG A 48 -25.40 24.22 9.84
CA ARG A 48 -24.83 23.37 10.89
C ARG A 48 -23.56 22.76 10.30
N PRO A 49 -22.36 23.02 10.85
CA PRO A 49 -21.16 22.39 10.34
C PRO A 49 -21.22 20.90 10.70
N SER A 50 -21.78 20.07 9.81
CA SER A 50 -21.59 18.63 9.87
C SER A 50 -20.20 18.36 9.33
N ALA A 51 -19.23 18.34 10.24
CA ALA A 51 -17.89 17.80 10.11
C ALA A 51 -17.22 17.96 8.72
N ALA A 52 -16.58 19.10 8.51
CA ALA A 52 -15.55 19.23 7.48
C ALA A 52 -14.34 18.32 7.81
N ILE A 53 -14.44 17.07 7.35
CA ILE A 53 -13.43 16.25 6.65
C ILE A 53 -11.97 16.65 6.90
N LEU A 54 -11.40 16.17 8.00
CA LEU A 54 -10.05 15.61 7.98
C LEU A 54 -10.21 14.10 7.81
N PRO A 55 -9.41 13.40 6.98
CA PRO A 55 -9.38 11.94 6.99
C PRO A 55 -8.80 11.50 8.33
N SER A 56 -9.66 11.40 9.35
CA SER A 56 -9.34 10.66 10.56
C SER A 56 -9.04 9.25 10.06
N PRO A 57 -7.83 8.70 10.27
CA PRO A 57 -7.54 7.36 9.84
C PRO A 57 -8.59 6.43 10.46
N ALA A 58 -9.39 5.79 9.61
CA ALA A 58 -10.53 5.01 10.07
C ALA A 58 -10.00 3.79 10.82
N ARG A 59 -10.63 3.44 11.95
CA ARG A 59 -10.42 2.19 12.70
C ARG A 59 -10.79 0.92 11.92
N GLY A 60 -11.05 1.05 10.63
CA GLY A 60 -11.68 0.03 9.81
C GLY A 60 -13.20 -0.03 9.95
N PRO A 61 -13.83 -0.98 9.24
CA PRO A 61 -15.28 -1.16 9.25
C PRO A 61 -15.80 -1.82 10.54
N CYS A 62 -14.95 -2.55 11.26
CA CYS A 62 -15.26 -3.19 12.54
C CYS A 62 -13.99 -3.38 13.37
N TYR A 63 -13.71 -2.49 14.31
CA TYR A 63 -12.55 -2.62 15.19
C TYR A 63 -12.67 -3.88 16.07
N PRO A 64 -11.60 -4.70 16.24
CA PRO A 64 -10.21 -4.48 15.82
C PRO A 64 -9.77 -5.20 14.54
N VAL A 65 -10.69 -5.69 13.71
CA VAL A 65 -10.37 -6.48 12.51
C VAL A 65 -9.59 -5.64 11.50
N GLY A 66 -8.47 -6.16 11.00
CA GLY A 66 -7.62 -5.54 9.99
C GLY A 66 -6.54 -4.58 10.50
N ASP A 67 -6.62 -4.11 11.76
CA ASP A 67 -5.55 -3.35 12.44
C ASP A 67 -4.57 -4.35 13.07
N VAL A 68 -3.65 -4.88 12.26
CA VAL A 68 -2.83 -6.05 12.63
C VAL A 68 -1.62 -5.67 13.48
N ASN A 69 -1.26 -4.39 13.56
CA ASN A 69 -0.20 -3.91 14.43
C ASN A 69 -0.72 -3.22 15.71
N ASN A 70 -2.04 -3.09 15.87
CA ASN A 70 -2.70 -2.50 17.03
C ASN A 70 -2.31 -1.03 17.27
N ASP A 71 -2.19 -0.24 16.21
CA ASP A 71 -2.01 1.20 16.33
C ASP A 71 -3.30 2.01 16.14
N GLY A 72 -4.43 1.30 16.08
CA GLY A 72 -5.77 1.88 16.09
C GLY A 72 -6.23 2.37 14.73
N VAL A 73 -5.49 2.05 13.66
CA VAL A 73 -5.76 2.55 12.31
C VAL A 73 -5.52 1.44 11.31
N ILE A 74 -6.43 1.27 10.34
CA ILE A 74 -6.11 0.46 9.15
C ILE A 74 -5.38 1.34 8.14
N LYS A 75 -4.17 0.94 7.76
CA LYS A 75 -3.31 1.63 6.77
C LYS A 75 -2.47 0.64 5.94
N PRO A 76 -1.69 1.11 4.95
CA PRO A 76 -0.87 0.22 4.12
C PRO A 76 0.15 -0.64 4.91
N ASP A 77 0.58 -0.20 6.09
CA ASP A 77 1.47 -0.98 6.95
C ASP A 77 0.84 -2.32 7.36
N ASP A 78 -0.47 -2.37 7.61
CA ASP A 78 -1.18 -3.61 7.94
C ASP A 78 -1.11 -4.63 6.81
N VAL A 79 -1.23 -4.15 5.57
CA VAL A 79 -1.08 -4.98 4.35
C VAL A 79 0.33 -5.58 4.32
N GLN A 80 1.36 -4.75 4.52
CA GLN A 80 2.75 -5.22 4.46
C GLN A 80 3.08 -6.21 5.58
N ILE A 81 2.51 -6.03 6.77
CA ILE A 81 2.72 -6.93 7.90
C ILE A 81 2.14 -8.31 7.61
N ILE A 82 0.94 -8.40 7.04
CA ILE A 82 0.35 -9.70 6.62
C ILE A 82 1.22 -10.34 5.53
N LEU A 83 1.66 -9.58 4.51
CA LEU A 83 2.51 -10.12 3.44
C LEU A 83 3.85 -10.64 3.97
N ASN A 84 4.48 -9.91 4.90
CA ASN A 84 5.72 -10.35 5.56
C ASN A 84 5.49 -11.64 6.34
N TYR A 85 4.41 -11.72 7.14
CA TYR A 85 4.04 -12.92 7.87
C TYR A 85 3.87 -14.13 6.94
N VAL A 86 3.14 -13.96 5.83
CA VAL A 86 2.93 -15.02 4.81
C VAL A 86 4.25 -15.44 4.15
N ALA A 87 5.18 -14.51 3.96
CA ALA A 87 6.52 -14.78 3.42
C ALA A 87 7.49 -15.40 4.44
N GLY A 88 7.07 -15.63 5.69
CA GLY A 88 7.93 -16.12 6.77
C GLY A 88 8.90 -15.06 7.34
N ILE A 89 8.72 -13.79 6.96
CA ILE A 89 9.48 -12.67 7.51
C ILE A 89 8.79 -12.24 8.81
N LYS A 90 9.47 -12.37 9.94
CA LYS A 90 8.90 -12.04 11.25
C LYS A 90 8.76 -10.52 11.43
N PRO A 91 7.54 -9.96 11.46
CA PRO A 91 7.34 -8.54 11.76
C PRO A 91 7.67 -8.24 13.23
N ALA A 92 8.11 -7.02 13.51
CA ALA A 92 8.41 -6.58 14.88
C ALA A 92 7.17 -6.52 15.78
N VAL A 93 6.02 -6.11 15.20
CA VAL A 93 4.72 -6.06 15.86
C VAL A 93 3.70 -6.70 14.94
N PHE A 94 2.96 -7.68 15.47
CA PHE A 94 1.89 -8.36 14.75
C PHE A 94 0.91 -9.02 15.72
N THR A 95 -0.38 -8.85 15.43
CA THR A 95 -1.51 -9.41 16.19
C THR A 95 -2.30 -10.36 15.26
N PRO A 96 -1.94 -11.65 15.19
CA PRO A 96 -2.52 -12.59 14.23
C PRO A 96 -4.05 -12.69 14.30
N GLY A 97 -4.64 -12.56 15.50
CA GLY A 97 -6.09 -12.65 15.70
C GLY A 97 -6.91 -11.53 15.05
N ARG A 98 -6.27 -10.55 14.40
CA ARG A 98 -6.92 -9.45 13.66
C ARG A 98 -6.75 -9.56 12.16
N ALA A 99 -5.94 -10.51 11.69
CA ALA A 99 -5.47 -10.58 10.32
C ALA A 99 -6.38 -11.42 9.40
N ASP A 100 -7.11 -12.41 9.93
CA ASP A 100 -8.09 -13.20 9.17
C ASP A 100 -9.37 -12.36 8.94
N VAL A 101 -9.32 -11.45 7.97
CA VAL A 101 -10.41 -10.50 7.70
C VAL A 101 -11.54 -11.14 6.89
N ASN A 102 -11.26 -12.24 6.19
CA ASN A 102 -12.28 -12.99 5.45
C ASN A 102 -12.95 -14.10 6.31
N LYS A 103 -12.44 -14.36 7.51
CA LYS A 103 -12.90 -15.38 8.47
C LYS A 103 -12.93 -16.77 7.81
N ASP A 104 -11.83 -17.15 7.16
CA ASP A 104 -11.65 -18.48 6.57
C ASP A 104 -10.78 -19.41 7.43
N GLY A 105 -10.25 -18.90 8.56
CA GLY A 105 -9.44 -19.63 9.51
C GLY A 105 -7.95 -19.66 9.14
N LYS A 106 -7.52 -18.92 8.12
CA LYS A 106 -6.12 -18.82 7.69
C LYS A 106 -5.74 -17.34 7.58
N ILE A 107 -4.45 -17.06 7.73
CA ILE A 107 -3.88 -15.74 7.44
C ILE A 107 -3.07 -15.89 6.16
N THR A 108 -3.54 -15.28 5.08
CA THR A 108 -2.97 -15.43 3.74
C THR A 108 -2.83 -14.07 3.03
N SER A 109 -2.27 -14.08 1.81
CA SER A 109 -2.24 -12.88 0.96
C SER A 109 -3.63 -12.38 0.56
N VAL A 110 -4.67 -13.23 0.66
CA VAL A 110 -6.06 -12.84 0.41
C VAL A 110 -6.50 -11.79 1.43
N ASP A 111 -6.11 -11.95 2.70
CA ASP A 111 -6.43 -10.99 3.75
C ASP A 111 -5.76 -9.63 3.50
N ALA A 112 -4.48 -9.65 3.12
CA ALA A 112 -3.74 -8.45 2.74
C ALA A 112 -4.42 -7.73 1.55
N GLN A 113 -4.87 -8.49 0.55
CA GLN A 113 -5.58 -7.93 -0.60
C GLN A 113 -6.92 -7.30 -0.20
N LEU A 114 -7.66 -7.88 0.73
CA LEU A 114 -8.94 -7.34 1.21
C LEU A 114 -8.73 -6.03 1.98
N ILE A 115 -7.73 -5.95 2.85
CA ILE A 115 -7.35 -4.70 3.52
C ILE A 115 -6.98 -3.63 2.48
N LYS A 116 -6.18 -3.98 1.47
CA LYS A 116 -5.84 -3.07 0.36
C LYS A 116 -7.09 -2.60 -0.39
N GLN A 117 -8.04 -3.48 -0.69
CA GLN A 117 -9.30 -3.11 -1.35
C GLN A 117 -10.15 -2.19 -0.48
N PHE A 118 -10.14 -2.37 0.84
CA PHE A 118 -10.82 -1.47 1.78
C PHE A 118 -10.18 -0.07 1.76
N LEU A 119 -8.84 0.01 1.80
CA LEU A 119 -8.10 1.28 1.69
C LEU A 119 -8.31 2.00 0.35
N GLU A 120 -8.55 1.24 -0.71
CA GLU A 120 -8.89 1.74 -2.05
C GLU A 120 -10.40 2.02 -2.23
N ASP A 121 -11.19 1.94 -1.16
CA ASP A 121 -12.63 2.14 -1.15
C ASP A 121 -13.44 1.18 -2.05
N LYS A 122 -12.82 0.10 -2.53
CA LYS A 122 -13.44 -0.93 -3.40
C LYS A 122 -14.40 -1.84 -2.65
N ILE A 123 -14.17 -2.02 -1.35
CA ILE A 123 -15.07 -2.71 -0.42
C ILE A 123 -15.31 -1.82 0.80
N LYS A 124 -16.48 -1.93 1.42
CA LYS A 124 -16.86 -1.10 2.58
C LYS A 124 -16.82 -1.84 3.91
N THR A 125 -16.73 -3.17 3.88
CA THR A 125 -16.69 -4.01 5.08
C THR A 125 -15.93 -5.30 4.82
N PHE A 126 -15.54 -5.99 5.89
CA PHE A 126 -14.94 -7.32 5.85
C PHE A 126 -15.97 -8.38 6.23
N LYS A 127 -15.78 -9.62 5.74
CA LYS A 127 -16.64 -10.75 6.14
C LYS A 127 -16.56 -11.02 7.64
N ALA A 128 -15.39 -10.83 8.25
CA ALA A 128 -15.20 -10.97 9.69
C ALA A 128 -15.97 -9.94 10.55
N CYS A 129 -16.59 -8.90 9.97
CA CYS A 129 -17.37 -7.92 10.73
C CYS A 129 -18.77 -8.40 11.14
N GLY A 130 -19.37 -9.33 10.42
CA GLY A 130 -20.76 -9.76 10.62
C GLY A 130 -20.88 -11.09 11.38
N SER A 131 -20.05 -11.29 12.39
CA SER A 131 -19.52 -12.61 12.74
C SER A 131 -19.42 -12.87 14.24
#